data_AF-A0A660QJT0-F1
#
_entry.id   AF-A0A660QJT0-F1
#
_cell.length_a   1.000
_cell.length_b   1.000
_cell.length_c   1.000
_cell.angle_alpha   90.00
_cell.angle_beta   90.00
_cell.angle_gamma   90.00
#
_symmetry.space_group_name_H-M   'P 1'
#
loop_
_entity.id
_entity.type
_entity.pdbx_description
1 polymer ?
#
loop_
_entity_poly.entity_id
_entity_poly.type
_entity_poly.pdbx_seq_one_letter_code
_entity_poly.pdbx_strand_id
1 'polypeptide(L)'
;MFLNQVILGLSTGVFYSLAALGLVLIYKVTGVVNFAFGNMGMFMIYVAYSLISMKFSPFCTLLIILILAAGFGWIVERFTMRPLKHLSHGSMLIVTLGIMMILEGLVTQIWGTDYKSFPEIITGKPYVLKGNFGILVFRKQDILAFVLLILISLLLFIFLKYTKLGIALRTTSEDEETAQL
;
A
#
# COMPACT_ATOMS: atom_id res chain seq x y z
N MET A 1 8.46 14.61 24.68
CA MET A 1 7.18 14.46 23.94
C MET A 1 7.31 14.84 22.46
N PHE A 2 7.87 16.01 22.11
CA PHE A 2 8.08 16.44 20.71
C PHE A 2 8.84 15.41 19.85
N LEU A 3 9.98 14.90 20.33
CA LEU A 3 10.79 13.93 19.58
C LEU A 3 10.03 12.64 19.24
N ASN A 4 9.13 12.19 20.11
CA ASN A 4 8.29 11.01 19.85
C ASN A 4 7.30 11.28 18.70
N GLN A 5 6.66 12.46 18.70
CA GLN A 5 5.73 12.84 17.65
C GLN A 5 6.43 13.01 16.29
N VAL A 6 7.67 13.53 16.29
CA VAL A 6 8.47 13.63 15.06
C VAL A 6 8.75 12.25 14.48
N ILE A 7 9.14 11.27 15.30
CA ILE A 7 9.45 9.91 14.84
C ILE A 7 8.19 9.19 14.33
N LEU A 8 7.07 9.28 15.08
CA LEU A 8 5.80 8.71 14.64
C LEU A 8 5.29 9.38 13.35
N GLY A 9 5.43 10.71 13.24
CA GLY A 9 5.08 11.47 12.05
C GLY A 9 5.96 11.13 10.84
N LEU A 10 7.23 10.83 11.06
CA LEU A 10 8.13 10.37 10.00
C LEU A 10 7.70 9.00 9.48
N SER A 11 7.34 8.07 10.36
CA SER A 11 6.85 6.75 9.96
C SER A 11 5.58 6.81 9.13
N THR A 12 4.61 7.64 9.53
CA THR A 12 3.39 7.83 8.75
C THR A 12 3.67 8.55 7.43
N GLY A 13 4.57 9.53 7.42
CA GLY A 13 5.01 10.20 6.21
C GLY A 13 5.64 9.26 5.18
N VAL A 14 6.51 8.33 5.61
CA VAL A 14 7.10 7.32 4.71
C VAL A 14 6.03 6.40 4.15
N PHE A 15 5.07 5.97 4.98
CA PHE A 15 3.94 5.14 4.53
C PHE A 15 3.11 5.83 3.45
N TYR A 16 2.69 7.08 3.68
CA TYR A 16 1.93 7.85 2.69
C TYR A 16 2.75 8.12 1.42
N SER A 17 4.05 8.35 1.55
CA SER A 17 4.94 8.53 0.39
C SER A 17 4.99 7.28 -0.48
N LEU A 18 5.12 6.10 0.14
CA LEU A 18 5.09 4.81 -0.57
C LEU A 18 3.73 4.55 -1.24
N ALA A 19 2.64 4.83 -0.54
CA ALA A 19 1.30 4.69 -1.10
C ALA A 19 1.10 5.60 -2.32
N ALA A 20 1.51 6.87 -2.23
CA ALA A 20 1.47 7.82 -3.33
C ALA A 20 2.33 7.35 -4.52
N LEU A 21 3.55 6.87 -4.25
CA LEU A 21 4.42 6.31 -5.30
C LEU A 21 3.76 5.12 -6.02
N GLY A 22 3.09 4.22 -5.28
CA GLY A 22 2.35 3.11 -5.88
C GLY A 22 1.25 3.59 -6.84
N LEU A 23 0.45 4.56 -6.43
CA LEU A 23 -0.59 5.15 -7.27
C LEU A 23 -0.01 5.83 -8.52
N VAL A 24 1.09 6.59 -8.36
CA VAL A 24 1.78 7.26 -9.48
C VAL A 24 2.33 6.24 -10.47
N LEU A 25 2.91 5.14 -9.99
CA LEU A 25 3.41 4.07 -10.87
C LEU A 25 2.28 3.41 -11.67
N ILE A 26 1.13 3.15 -11.02
CA ILE A 26 -0.05 2.63 -11.72
C ILE A 26 -0.48 3.61 -12.81
N TYR A 27 -0.58 4.90 -12.48
CA TYR A 27 -0.95 5.93 -13.45
C TYR A 27 0.04 5.97 -14.62
N LYS A 28 1.35 5.99 -14.37
CA LYS A 28 2.38 6.03 -15.44
C LYS A 28 2.35 4.82 -16.37
N VAL A 29 1.99 3.64 -15.87
CA VAL A 29 1.90 2.41 -16.69
C VAL A 29 0.58 2.33 -17.46
N THR A 30 -0.50 2.76 -16.81
CA THR A 30 -1.86 2.54 -17.31
C THR A 30 -2.41 3.73 -18.08
N GLY A 31 -1.94 4.94 -17.81
CA GLY A 31 -2.58 6.20 -18.20
C GLY A 31 -3.84 6.52 -17.39
N VAL A 32 -4.11 5.75 -16.32
CA VAL A 32 -5.38 5.73 -15.59
C VAL A 32 -5.17 5.95 -14.10
N VAL A 33 -5.84 6.94 -13.54
CA VAL A 33 -5.84 7.14 -12.07
C VAL A 33 -6.79 6.13 -11.44
N ASN A 34 -6.24 5.12 -10.77
CA ASN A 34 -7.04 4.11 -10.09
C ASN A 34 -7.41 4.55 -8.67
N PHE A 35 -8.60 5.15 -8.51
CA PHE A 35 -9.12 5.58 -7.19
C PHE A 35 -9.38 4.41 -6.23
N ALA A 36 -9.54 3.19 -6.74
CA ALA A 36 -9.72 2.01 -5.90
C ALA A 36 -8.41 1.52 -5.25
N PHE A 37 -7.24 2.09 -5.57
CA PHE A 37 -5.95 1.63 -5.06
C PHE A 37 -5.91 1.46 -3.53
N GLY A 38 -6.44 2.44 -2.79
CA GLY A 38 -6.55 2.37 -1.34
C GLY A 38 -7.43 1.21 -0.88
N ASN A 39 -8.60 1.05 -1.49
CA ASN A 39 -9.56 -0.01 -1.15
C ASN A 39 -9.07 -1.40 -1.54
N MET A 40 -8.27 -1.53 -2.60
CA MET A 40 -7.58 -2.77 -2.94
C MET A 40 -6.59 -3.17 -1.83
N GLY A 41 -5.82 -2.21 -1.32
CA GLY A 41 -4.93 -2.43 -0.17
C GLY A 41 -5.71 -2.78 1.10
N MET A 42 -6.79 -2.07 1.39
CA MET A 42 -7.70 -2.36 2.50
C MET A 42 -8.22 -3.80 2.44
N PHE A 43 -8.76 -4.22 1.30
CA PHE A 43 -9.28 -5.56 1.11
C PHE A 43 -8.22 -6.63 1.44
N MET A 44 -6.99 -6.44 0.97
CA MET A 44 -5.87 -7.35 1.27
C MET A 44 -5.50 -7.38 2.75
N ILE A 45 -5.58 -6.26 3.46
CA ILE A 45 -5.35 -6.20 4.91
C ILE A 45 -6.44 -6.99 5.66
N TYR A 46 -7.69 -6.96 5.22
CA TYR A 46 -8.77 -7.76 5.83
C TYR A 46 -8.62 -9.27 5.56
N VAL A 47 -8.18 -9.63 4.36
CA VAL A 47 -7.78 -11.02 4.05
C VAL A 47 -6.62 -11.44 4.97
N ALA A 48 -5.63 -10.57 5.17
CA ALA A 48 -4.52 -10.80 6.09
C ALA A 48 -4.99 -11.03 7.52
N TYR A 49 -5.87 -10.16 8.00
CA TYR A 49 -6.46 -10.24 9.33
C TYR A 49 -7.17 -11.57 9.54
N SER A 50 -7.89 -12.06 8.53
CA SER A 50 -8.56 -13.36 8.57
C SER A 50 -7.57 -14.51 8.72
N LEU A 51 -6.48 -14.51 7.95
CA LEU A 51 -5.45 -15.53 8.03
C LEU A 51 -4.79 -15.56 9.41
N ILE A 52 -4.46 -14.41 9.99
CA ILE A 52 -3.88 -14.37 11.34
C ILE A 52 -4.92 -14.80 12.40
N SER A 53 -6.18 -14.42 12.23
CA SER A 53 -7.27 -14.87 13.12
C SER A 53 -7.46 -16.38 13.08
N MET A 54 -7.18 -17.01 11.93
CA MET A 54 -7.13 -18.47 11.76
C MET A 54 -5.85 -19.12 12.32
N LYS A 55 -5.02 -18.36 13.05
CA LYS A 55 -3.74 -18.79 13.65
C LYS A 55 -2.64 -19.16 12.64
N PHE A 56 -2.68 -18.63 11.42
CA PHE A 56 -1.52 -18.73 10.53
C PHE A 56 -0.34 -17.94 11.10
N SER A 57 0.87 -18.48 10.92
CA SER A 57 2.10 -17.76 11.29
C SER A 57 2.20 -16.46 10.50
N PRO A 58 2.62 -15.32 11.12
CA PRO A 58 2.73 -14.04 10.43
C PRO A 58 3.59 -14.08 9.17
N PHE A 59 4.64 -14.91 9.16
CA PHE A 59 5.51 -15.09 8.00
C PHE A 59 4.79 -15.82 6.85
N CYS A 60 4.05 -16.89 7.16
CA CYS A 60 3.22 -17.60 6.18
C CYS A 60 2.14 -16.68 5.62
N THR A 61 1.48 -15.92 6.49
CA THR A 61 0.47 -14.93 6.09
C THR A 61 1.04 -13.91 5.12
N LEU A 62 2.24 -13.36 5.40
CA LEU A 62 2.90 -12.41 4.51
C LEU A 62 3.16 -12.99 3.11
N LEU A 63 3.68 -14.22 3.03
CA LEU A 63 3.93 -14.86 1.74
C LEU A 63 2.64 -15.12 0.96
N ILE A 64 1.60 -15.60 1.64
CA ILE A 64 0.29 -15.86 1.04
C ILE A 64 -0.30 -14.55 0.50
N ILE A 65 -0.30 -13.48 1.30
CA ILE A 65 -0.83 -12.18 0.88
C ILE A 65 -0.02 -11.59 -0.26
N LEU A 66 1.30 -11.72 -0.28
CA LEU A 66 2.12 -11.21 -1.37
C LEU A 66 1.68 -11.81 -2.72
N ILE A 67 1.42 -13.12 -2.73
CA ILE A 67 0.94 -13.84 -3.91
C ILE A 67 -0.49 -13.42 -4.26
N LEU A 68 -1.39 -13.37 -3.27
CA LEU A 68 -2.79 -12.97 -3.49
C LEU A 68 -2.92 -11.53 -3.97
N ALA A 69 -2.15 -10.60 -3.40
CA ALA A 69 -2.13 -9.19 -3.76
C ALA A 69 -1.58 -8.99 -5.18
N ALA A 70 -0.51 -9.70 -5.54
CA ALA A 70 0.01 -9.68 -6.91
C ALA A 70 -1.01 -10.23 -7.92
N GLY A 71 -1.64 -11.37 -7.59
CA GLY A 71 -2.68 -11.97 -8.43
C GLY A 71 -3.91 -11.06 -8.58
N PHE A 72 -4.38 -10.47 -7.50
CA PHE A 72 -5.52 -9.55 -7.50
C PHE A 72 -5.22 -8.27 -8.27
N GLY A 73 -4.03 -7.69 -8.08
CA GLY A 73 -3.56 -6.55 -8.87
C GLY A 73 -3.55 -6.86 -10.35
N TRP A 74 -3.02 -8.03 -10.74
CA TRP A 74 -3.01 -8.50 -12.12
C TRP A 74 -4.42 -8.70 -12.70
N ILE A 75 -5.35 -9.26 -11.91
CA ILE A 75 -6.76 -9.41 -12.32
C ILE A 75 -7.39 -8.04 -12.57
N VAL A 76 -7.27 -7.10 -11.63
CA VAL A 76 -7.84 -5.75 -11.78
C VAL A 76 -7.21 -5.02 -12.96
N GLU A 77 -5.91 -5.16 -13.16
CA GLU A 77 -5.23 -4.58 -14.32
C GLU A 77 -5.74 -5.17 -15.63
N ARG A 78 -5.80 -6.50 -15.73
CA ARG A 78 -6.15 -7.21 -16.96
C ARG A 78 -7.62 -7.03 -17.35
N PHE A 79 -8.52 -7.14 -16.38
CA PHE A 79 -9.97 -7.16 -16.62
C PHE A 79 -10.63 -5.80 -16.49
N THR A 80 -10.05 -4.88 -15.70
CA THR A 80 -10.62 -3.55 -15.54
C THR A 80 -9.75 -2.48 -16.18
N MET A 81 -8.51 -2.28 -15.72
CA MET A 81 -7.74 -1.10 -16.12
C MET A 81 -7.37 -1.10 -17.60
N ARG A 82 -7.00 -2.27 -18.16
CA ARG A 82 -6.57 -2.37 -19.56
C ARG A 82 -7.71 -2.08 -20.55
N PRO A 83 -8.94 -2.59 -20.37
CA PRO A 83 -10.09 -2.17 -21.19
C PRO A 83 -10.46 -0.69 -21.04
N LEU A 84 -10.27 -0.10 -19.85
CA LEU A 84 -10.64 1.30 -19.60
C LEU A 84 -9.78 2.31 -20.35
N LYS A 85 -8.60 1.93 -20.85
CA LYS A 85 -7.68 2.83 -21.57
C LYS A 85 -8.30 3.51 -22.79
N HIS A 86 -9.33 2.92 -23.40
CA HIS A 86 -10.00 3.46 -24.58
C HIS A 86 -11.23 4.32 -24.24
N LEU A 87 -11.59 4.44 -22.97
CA LEU A 87 -12.75 5.22 -22.53
C LEU A 87 -12.36 6.65 -22.17
N SER A 88 -13.36 7.53 -22.10
CA SER A 88 -13.15 8.89 -21.60
C SER A 88 -12.69 8.88 -20.14
N HIS A 89 -11.89 9.88 -19.75
CA HIS A 89 -11.42 10.08 -18.38
C HIS A 89 -12.57 10.03 -17.36
N GLY A 90 -13.74 10.62 -17.67
CA GLY A 90 -14.91 10.56 -16.79
C GLY A 90 -15.46 9.15 -16.58
N SER A 91 -15.53 8.33 -17.64
CA SER A 91 -16.01 6.95 -17.54
C SER A 91 -15.09 6.09 -16.67
N MET A 92 -13.79 6.33 -16.77
CA MET A 92 -12.75 5.64 -16.01
C MET A 92 -12.81 5.96 -14.50
N LEU A 93 -13.11 7.21 -14.14
CA LEU A 93 -13.41 7.60 -12.76
C LEU A 93 -14.61 6.83 -12.21
N ILE A 94 -15.70 6.77 -12.98
CA ILE A 94 -16.92 6.08 -12.55
C ILE A 94 -16.64 4.59 -12.27
N VAL A 95 -15.88 3.92 -13.14
CA VAL A 95 -15.57 2.49 -12.96
C VAL A 95 -14.65 2.27 -11.75
N THR A 96 -13.62 3.10 -11.56
CA THR A 96 -12.71 2.97 -10.41
C THR A 96 -13.42 3.26 -9.09
N LEU A 97 -14.33 4.23 -9.04
CA LEU A 97 -15.21 4.47 -7.89
C LEU A 97 -16.18 3.30 -7.67
N GLY A 98 -16.72 2.71 -8.74
CA GLY A 98 -17.53 1.50 -8.65
C GLY A 98 -16.77 0.34 -7.98
N ILE A 99 -15.51 0.11 -8.37
CA ILE A 99 -14.67 -0.90 -7.72
C ILE A 99 -14.41 -0.55 -6.26
N MET A 100 -14.12 0.72 -5.96
CA MET A 100 -13.93 1.19 -4.59
C MET A 100 -15.14 0.82 -3.72
N MET A 101 -16.36 1.14 -4.17
CA MET A 101 -17.61 0.84 -3.47
C MET A 101 -17.88 -0.66 -3.36
N ILE A 102 -17.59 -1.45 -4.40
CA ILE A 102 -17.74 -2.92 -4.36
C ILE A 102 -16.81 -3.50 -3.30
N LEU A 103 -15.54 -3.09 -3.28
CA LEU A 103 -14.57 -3.59 -2.29
C LEU A 103 -14.94 -3.19 -0.87
N GLU A 104 -15.41 -1.96 -0.68
CA GLU A 104 -15.89 -1.49 0.62
C GLU A 104 -17.15 -2.26 1.07
N GLY A 105 -18.10 -2.48 0.16
CA GLY A 105 -19.28 -3.32 0.40
C GLY A 105 -18.93 -4.77 0.75
N LEU A 106 -17.95 -5.36 0.06
CA LEU A 106 -17.47 -6.71 0.38
C LEU A 106 -16.80 -6.76 1.75
N VAL A 107 -15.99 -5.75 2.08
CA VAL A 107 -15.34 -5.69 3.39
C VAL A 107 -16.37 -5.59 4.51
N THR A 108 -17.32 -4.67 4.37
CA THR A 108 -18.38 -4.47 5.37
C THR A 108 -19.29 -5.68 5.50
N GLN A 109 -19.59 -6.39 4.42
CA GLN A 109 -20.41 -7.60 4.44
C GLN A 109 -19.72 -8.78 5.13
N ILE A 110 -18.42 -8.98 4.91
CA ILE A 110 -17.68 -10.15 5.42
C ILE A 110 -17.13 -9.89 6.84
N TRP A 111 -16.62 -8.70 7.12
CA TRP A 111 -15.94 -8.38 8.39
C TRP A 111 -16.74 -7.44 9.31
N GLY A 112 -17.86 -6.89 8.82
CA GLY A 112 -18.66 -5.91 9.53
C GLY A 112 -18.11 -4.48 9.41
N THR A 113 -18.76 -3.56 10.10
CA THR A 113 -18.40 -2.13 10.14
C THR A 113 -17.47 -1.77 11.29
N ASP A 114 -17.22 -2.70 12.21
CA ASP A 114 -16.41 -2.46 13.39
C ASP A 114 -14.93 -2.35 13.04
N TYR A 115 -14.25 -1.38 13.67
CA TYR A 115 -12.81 -1.25 13.56
C TYR A 115 -12.11 -2.52 14.10
N LYS A 116 -11.44 -3.25 13.22
CA LYS A 116 -10.64 -4.42 13.59
C LYS A 116 -9.19 -3.99 13.80
N SER A 117 -8.72 -4.05 15.05
CA SER A 117 -7.30 -3.88 15.34
C SER A 117 -6.52 -5.08 14.83
N PHE A 118 -5.48 -4.82 14.04
CA PHE A 118 -4.60 -5.88 13.56
C PHE A 118 -3.87 -6.52 14.75
N PRO A 119 -3.85 -7.85 14.87
CA PRO A 119 -3.19 -8.53 15.98
C PRO A 119 -1.69 -8.22 16.02
N GLU A 120 -1.12 -8.09 17.22
CA GLU A 120 0.31 -7.83 17.37
C GLU A 120 1.13 -9.01 16.83
N ILE A 121 1.86 -8.77 15.74
CA ILE A 121 2.73 -9.76 15.10
C ILE A 121 3.93 -10.11 16.00
N ILE A 122 4.41 -9.15 16.79
CA ILE A 122 5.51 -9.32 17.74
C ILE A 122 5.00 -9.01 19.13
N THR A 123 4.77 -10.06 19.91
CA THR A 123 4.43 -9.95 21.33
C THR A 123 5.68 -9.56 22.13
N GLY A 124 5.60 -8.48 22.91
CA GLY A 124 6.71 -8.09 23.78
C GLY A 124 6.47 -6.78 24.50
N LYS A 125 7.11 -6.63 25.68
CA LYS A 125 7.06 -5.36 26.42
C LYS A 125 7.56 -4.21 25.52
N PRO A 126 6.82 -3.10 25.42
CA PRO A 126 7.28 -1.94 24.66
C PRO A 126 8.59 -1.42 25.25
N TYR A 127 9.47 -0.90 24.40
CA TYR A 127 10.67 -0.23 24.86
C TYR A 127 10.26 1.11 25.46
N VAL A 128 10.37 1.23 26.78
CA VAL A 128 10.12 2.47 27.51
C VAL A 128 11.48 3.10 27.80
N LEU A 129 11.87 4.07 26.98
CA LEU A 129 13.05 4.89 27.23
C LEU A 129 12.62 6.07 28.11
N LYS A 130 13.06 6.07 29.37
CA LYS A 130 12.95 7.22 30.28
C LYS A 130 14.26 8.01 30.22
N GLY A 131 14.21 9.25 29.77
CA GLY A 131 15.34 10.19 29.81
C GLY A 131 14.87 11.63 30.01
N ASN A 132 15.79 12.59 30.01
CA ASN A 132 15.49 14.03 30.21
C ASN A 132 14.52 14.63 29.16
N PHE A 133 14.19 13.90 28.09
CA PHE A 133 13.27 14.31 27.02
C PHE A 133 11.84 13.75 27.16
N GLY A 134 11.56 13.06 28.28
CA GLY A 134 10.26 12.46 28.63
C GLY A 134 10.23 10.93 28.51
N ILE A 135 9.02 10.37 28.53
CA ILE A 135 8.78 8.94 28.35
C ILE A 135 8.56 8.68 26.86
N LEU A 136 9.47 7.93 26.23
CA LEU A 136 9.31 7.40 24.88
C LEU A 136 8.87 5.94 24.97
N VAL A 137 7.69 5.63 24.44
CA VAL A 137 7.15 4.28 24.39
C VAL A 137 7.16 3.84 22.93
N PHE A 138 8.09 2.95 22.58
CA PHE A 138 8.12 2.33 21.26
C PHE A 138 7.59 0.90 21.36
N ARG A 139 6.51 0.59 20.64
CA ARG A 139 6.14 -0.82 20.43
C ARG A 139 7.12 -1.42 19.44
N LYS A 140 7.50 -2.68 19.64
CA LYS A 140 8.47 -3.37 18.76
C LYS A 140 7.99 -3.41 17.31
N GLN A 141 6.67 -3.53 17.12
CA GLN A 141 6.03 -3.52 15.81
C GLN A 141 6.22 -2.19 15.06
N ASP A 142 6.22 -1.04 15.75
CA ASP A 142 6.32 0.28 15.11
C ASP A 142 7.73 0.50 14.56
N ILE A 143 8.75 0.08 15.32
CA ILE A 143 10.14 0.11 14.89
C ILE A 143 10.34 -0.82 13.67
N LEU A 144 9.81 -2.04 13.74
CA LEU A 144 9.91 -2.98 12.62
C LEU A 144 9.23 -2.41 11.37
N ALA A 145 8.01 -1.88 11.51
CA ALA A 145 7.28 -1.26 10.41
C ALA A 145 8.07 -0.10 9.80
N PHE A 146 8.65 0.77 10.63
CA PHE A 146 9.49 1.88 10.18
C PHE A 146 10.72 1.41 9.40
N VAL A 147 11.46 0.43 9.91
CA VAL A 147 12.63 -0.15 9.23
C VAL A 147 12.23 -0.80 7.90
N LEU A 148 11.13 -1.55 7.88
CA LEU A 148 10.61 -2.17 6.65
C LEU A 148 10.19 -1.13 5.62
N LEU A 149 9.51 -0.07 6.03
CA LEU A 149 9.09 1.02 5.14
C LEU A 149 10.30 1.72 4.51
N ILE A 150 11.35 2.01 5.28
CA ILE A 150 12.60 2.58 4.74
C ILE A 150 13.24 1.61 3.76
N LEU A 151 13.33 0.33 4.11
CA LEU A 151 13.96 -0.70 3.27
C LEU A 151 13.21 -0.87 1.95
N ILE A 152 11.88 -0.95 1.98
CA ILE A 152 11.04 -1.04 0.78
C ILE A 152 11.18 0.22 -0.07
N SER A 153 11.17 1.41 0.54
CA SER A 153 11.37 2.68 -0.16
C SER A 153 12.72 2.73 -0.87
N LEU A 154 13.80 2.32 -0.18
CA LEU A 154 15.14 2.27 -0.75
C LEU A 154 15.24 1.25 -1.88
N LEU A 155 14.64 0.07 -1.71
CA LEU A 155 14.62 -0.98 -2.72
C LEU A 155 13.83 -0.55 -3.96
N LEU A 156 12.70 0.12 -3.77
CA LEU A 156 11.91 0.71 -4.85
C LEU A 156 12.69 1.82 -5.57
N PHE A 157 13.39 2.67 -4.84
CA PHE A 157 14.26 3.70 -5.42
C PHE A 157 15.38 3.09 -6.27
N ILE A 158 16.07 2.08 -5.76
CA ILE A 158 17.12 1.37 -6.51
C ILE A 158 16.51 0.68 -7.74
N PHE A 159 15.35 0.04 -7.60
CA PHE A 159 14.65 -0.60 -8.69
C PHE A 159 14.33 0.40 -9.81
N LEU A 160 13.68 1.52 -9.48
CA LEU A 160 13.30 2.54 -10.46
C LEU A 160 14.52 3.22 -11.12
N LYS A 161 15.61 3.44 -10.37
CA LYS A 161 16.79 4.15 -10.85
C LYS A 161 17.76 3.28 -11.66
N TYR A 162 17.95 2.02 -11.28
CA TYR A 162 19.03 1.18 -11.82
C TYR A 162 18.56 0.00 -12.65
N THR A 163 17.27 -0.39 -12.60
CA THR A 163 16.80 -1.53 -13.41
C THR A 163 16.30 -1.09 -14.77
N LYS A 164 16.48 -1.95 -15.79
CA LYS A 164 16.01 -1.70 -17.16
C LYS A 164 14.51 -1.45 -17.22
N LEU A 165 13.72 -2.19 -16.43
CA LEU A 165 12.27 -1.99 -16.33
C LEU A 165 11.94 -0.63 -15.69
N GLY A 166 12.62 -0.27 -14.59
CA GLY A 166 12.44 1.03 -13.94
C GLY A 166 12.76 2.22 -14.84
N ILE A 167 13.85 2.12 -15.61
CA ILE A 167 14.27 3.13 -16.58
C ILE A 167 13.26 3.20 -17.73
N ALA A 168 12.83 2.06 -18.27
CA ALA A 168 11.83 2.00 -19.35
C ALA A 168 10.49 2.65 -18.94
N LEU A 169 10.03 2.42 -17.71
CA LEU A 169 8.83 3.05 -17.16
C LEU A 169 8.93 4.58 -17.09
N ARG A 170 10.13 5.10 -16.83
CA ARG A 170 10.37 6.54 -16.79
C ARG A 170 10.40 7.14 -18.19
N THR A 171 11.08 6.49 -19.13
CA THR A 171 11.21 6.99 -20.51
C THR A 171 9.86 7.01 -21.24
N THR A 172 9.00 6.01 -21.06
CA THR A 172 7.66 6.02 -21.68
C THR A 172 6.77 7.15 -21.16
N SER A 173 6.96 7.57 -19.90
CA SER A 173 6.18 8.70 -19.34
C SER A 173 6.66 10.08 -19.80
N GLU A 174 7.93 10.20 -20.24
CA GLU A 174 8.46 11.45 -20.80
C GLU A 174 8.06 11.61 -22.29
N ASP A 175 7.95 10.50 -23.03
CA ASP A 175 7.45 10.51 -24.42
C ASP A 175 5.96 10.86 -24.54
N GLU A 176 5.12 10.48 -23.56
CA GLU A 176 3.68 10.76 -23.59
C GLU A 176 3.37 12.27 -23.43
N GLU A 177 4.19 13.01 -22.68
CA GLU A 177 4.13 14.50 -22.63
C GLU A 177 4.62 15.15 -23.93
N THR A 178 5.61 14.55 -24.60
CA THR A 178 6.19 15.10 -25.84
C THR A 178 5.30 14.83 -27.07
N ALA A 179 4.53 13.73 -27.06
CA ALA A 179 3.58 13.39 -28.12
C ALA A 179 2.28 14.22 -28.09
N GLN A 180 2.04 14.99 -27.03
CA GLN A 180 0.89 15.89 -26.89
C GLN A 180 1.19 17.36 -27.31
N LEU A 181 2.43 17.67 -27.70
CA LEU A 181 2.88 18.97 -28.23
C LEU A 181 3.02 18.91 -29.76
#